data_AF-A0A1J4UF94-F1
#
_entry.id   AF-A0A1J4UF94-F1
#
_cell.length_a   1.000
_cell.length_b   1.000
_cell.length_c   1.000
_cell.angle_alpha   90.00
_cell.angle_beta   90.00
_cell.angle_gamma   90.00
#
_symmetry.space_group_name_H-M   'P 1'
#
loop_
_entity.id
_entity.type
_entity.pdbx_description
1 polymer ?
#
loop_
_entity_poly.entity_id
_entity_poly.type
_entity_poly.pdbx_seq_one_letter_code
_entity_poly.pdbx_strand_id
1 'polypeptide(L)'
;MKKIFASLLFASALFLLFGCSQLLPQTKYVCADGTTVADSSLCQTTPLFAPPAAPPAAPTLTLDMEFEVCSGMPELQQMSYEELCISGLAAKHNNASFCKKLSYEAKKNCYLIVATAAEDPNVCGSAASGSDKNYCYSQYASNAKDASICEKITDINEKDNCYYKLSTELADPALCDKMKTGGQKNSCYWNIAMRLRDVSYCNKITEEGQKQNCLQNIQPSQQPSQPMQQLPK
;
A
#
# COMPACT_ATOMS: atom_id res chain seq x y z
N MET A 1 58.36 26.38 -23.30
CA MET A 1 58.26 27.46 -24.30
C MET A 1 56.81 27.47 -24.80
N LYS A 2 55.98 28.43 -24.35
CA LYS A 2 55.55 29.65 -25.09
C LYS A 2 54.89 29.28 -26.44
N LYS A 3 53.55 29.41 -26.56
CA LYS A 3 52.81 30.57 -27.17
C LYS A 3 53.00 30.60 -28.71
N ILE A 4 52.08 30.90 -29.64
CA ILE A 4 50.71 31.42 -29.75
C ILE A 4 50.44 31.56 -31.29
N PHE A 5 49.20 31.35 -31.75
CA PHE A 5 48.48 31.93 -32.92
C PHE A 5 49.02 31.92 -34.38
N ALA A 6 48.18 31.43 -35.32
CA ALA A 6 47.56 32.18 -36.45
C ALA A 6 47.02 31.18 -37.51
N SER A 7 45.70 31.01 -37.67
CA SER A 7 44.82 31.67 -38.66
C SER A 7 44.95 31.12 -40.10
N LEU A 8 43.90 30.44 -40.58
CA LEU A 8 43.46 30.53 -41.98
C LEU A 8 41.97 30.20 -42.09
N LEU A 9 41.29 31.10 -42.80
CA LEU A 9 39.85 31.24 -43.01
C LEU A 9 39.33 30.37 -44.16
N PHE A 10 37.99 30.33 -44.22
CA PHE A 10 37.09 29.90 -45.31
C PHE A 10 36.67 28.43 -45.29
N ALA A 11 35.44 28.19 -44.81
CA ALA A 11 34.34 27.86 -45.72
C ALA A 11 32.97 27.91 -45.00
N SER A 12 32.14 28.83 -45.47
CA SER A 12 30.69 28.70 -45.67
C SER A 12 29.79 28.37 -44.48
N ALA A 13 29.13 29.43 -44.00
CA ALA A 13 27.80 29.40 -43.43
C ALA A 13 26.77 28.79 -44.39
N LEU A 14 26.03 27.75 -43.96
CA LEU A 14 24.62 27.55 -44.27
C LEU A 14 24.05 26.39 -43.42
N PHE A 15 22.78 26.50 -43.05
CA PHE A 15 21.94 25.61 -42.23
C PHE A 15 21.71 26.03 -40.77
N LEU A 16 20.98 27.15 -40.65
CA LEU A 16 19.99 27.35 -39.61
C LEU A 16 18.81 26.38 -39.81
N LEU A 17 18.09 26.12 -38.70
CA LEU A 17 16.70 25.62 -38.62
C LEU A 17 16.47 24.10 -38.75
N PHE A 18 16.89 23.33 -37.75
CA PHE A 18 16.05 22.21 -37.29
C PHE A 18 15.73 22.43 -35.82
N GLY A 19 14.59 23.08 -35.59
CA GLY A 19 13.99 23.22 -34.27
C GLY A 19 13.73 21.83 -33.70
N CYS A 20 14.24 21.61 -32.48
CA CYS A 20 13.93 20.46 -31.66
C CYS A 20 12.44 20.51 -31.31
N SER A 21 11.59 19.93 -32.16
CA SER A 21 10.17 19.79 -31.89
C SER A 21 10.02 18.62 -30.93
N GLN A 22 10.00 18.94 -29.63
CA GLN A 22 9.60 17.97 -28.62
C GLN A 22 8.19 17.48 -28.96
N LEU A 23 8.08 16.24 -29.44
CA LEU A 23 6.83 15.50 -29.51
C LEU A 23 6.40 15.23 -28.06
N LEU A 24 5.76 16.22 -27.43
CA LEU A 24 5.03 16.02 -26.20
C LEU A 24 3.93 14.98 -26.50
N PRO A 25 3.77 13.94 -25.65
CA PRO A 25 2.67 13.01 -25.80
C PRO A 25 1.35 13.79 -25.73
N GLN A 26 0.60 13.81 -26.83
CA GLN A 26 -0.71 14.44 -26.90
C GLN A 26 -1.60 13.78 -25.86
N THR A 27 -1.99 14.54 -24.83
CA THR A 27 -2.82 14.04 -23.74
C THR A 27 -4.17 13.65 -24.33
N LYS A 28 -4.52 12.36 -24.29
CA LYS A 28 -5.83 11.87 -24.75
C LYS A 28 -6.78 11.79 -23.57
N TYR A 29 -7.96 12.36 -23.72
CA TYR A 29 -9.05 12.31 -22.73
C TYR A 29 -10.00 11.18 -23.10
N VAL A 30 -10.55 10.46 -22.12
CA VAL A 30 -11.60 9.46 -22.31
C VAL A 30 -12.93 10.08 -21.90
N CYS A 31 -13.89 10.17 -22.82
CA CYS A 31 -15.24 10.67 -22.55
C CYS A 31 -16.09 9.64 -21.81
N ALA A 32 -17.23 10.07 -21.25
CA ALA A 32 -18.12 9.18 -20.48
C ALA A 32 -18.71 8.03 -21.29
N ASP A 33 -18.72 8.14 -22.62
CA ASP A 33 -19.12 7.09 -23.57
C ASP A 33 -17.98 6.15 -23.97
N GLY A 34 -16.78 6.33 -23.41
CA GLY A 34 -15.58 5.53 -23.69
C GLY A 34 -14.77 5.97 -24.90
N THR A 35 -15.17 7.02 -25.62
CA THR A 35 -14.40 7.53 -26.76
C THR A 35 -13.17 8.33 -26.31
N THR A 36 -12.08 8.28 -27.08
CA THR A 36 -10.86 9.06 -26.80
C THR A 36 -10.76 10.30 -27.67
N VAL A 37 -10.59 11.47 -27.07
CA VAL A 37 -10.48 12.77 -27.75
C VAL A 37 -9.19 13.50 -27.40
N ALA A 38 -8.75 14.41 -28.27
CA ALA A 38 -7.53 15.20 -28.07
C ALA A 38 -7.73 16.39 -27.11
N ASP A 39 -8.98 16.79 -26.86
CA ASP A 39 -9.35 17.90 -25.97
C ASP A 39 -10.66 17.53 -25.27
N SER A 40 -10.74 17.73 -23.95
CA SER A 40 -11.90 17.35 -23.14
C SER A 40 -13.19 18.08 -23.50
N SER A 41 -13.09 19.26 -24.12
CA SER A 41 -14.24 20.02 -24.63
C SER A 41 -14.95 19.34 -25.81
N LEU A 42 -14.30 18.37 -26.45
CA LEU A 42 -14.86 17.58 -27.55
C LEU A 42 -15.74 16.42 -27.06
N CYS A 43 -15.78 16.15 -25.75
CA CYS A 43 -16.75 15.23 -25.19
C CYS A 43 -18.16 15.83 -25.32
N GLN A 44 -19.04 15.14 -26.02
CA GLN A 44 -20.42 15.61 -26.19
C GLN A 44 -21.12 15.67 -24.84
N THR A 45 -21.67 16.84 -24.52
CA THR A 45 -22.51 17.04 -23.34
C THR A 45 -23.95 16.69 -23.69
N THR A 46 -24.28 15.39 -23.60
CA THR A 46 -25.68 14.97 -23.75
C THR A 46 -26.56 15.65 -22.67
N PRO A 47 -27.73 16.22 -23.01
CA PRO A 47 -28.57 16.92 -22.04
C PRO A 47 -29.05 15.99 -20.92
N LEU A 48 -28.86 16.44 -19.68
CA LEU A 48 -29.13 15.77 -18.40
C LEU A 48 -30.59 15.35 -18.10
N PHE A 49 -31.51 15.42 -19.07
CA PHE A 49 -32.96 15.30 -18.83
C PHE A 49 -33.67 14.13 -19.54
N ALA A 50 -32.96 13.27 -20.26
CA ALA A 50 -33.48 11.94 -20.55
C ALA A 50 -33.00 10.98 -19.45
N PRO A 51 -33.86 10.12 -18.85
CA PRO A 51 -33.34 8.95 -18.15
C PRO A 51 -32.42 8.26 -19.16
N PRO A 52 -31.12 8.04 -18.85
CA PRO A 52 -30.23 7.41 -19.80
C PRO A 52 -30.91 6.11 -20.22
N ALA A 53 -31.17 5.97 -21.53
CA ALA A 53 -31.51 4.66 -22.08
C ALA A 53 -30.46 3.71 -21.48
N ALA A 54 -30.92 2.62 -20.84
CA ALA A 54 -30.03 1.67 -20.20
C ALA A 54 -28.87 1.45 -21.17
N PRO A 55 -27.61 1.77 -20.78
CA PRO A 55 -26.49 1.71 -21.70
C PRO A 55 -26.54 0.34 -22.37
N PRO A 56 -26.34 0.26 -23.71
CA PRO A 56 -26.37 -1.02 -24.39
C PRO A 56 -25.50 -1.98 -23.58
N ALA A 57 -26.04 -3.16 -23.26
CA ALA A 57 -25.37 -4.13 -22.40
C ALA A 57 -23.91 -4.20 -22.83
N ALA A 58 -23.00 -3.71 -21.98
CA ALA A 58 -21.59 -3.66 -22.33
C ALA A 58 -21.17 -5.08 -22.71
N PRO A 59 -20.42 -5.26 -23.81
CA PRO A 59 -19.97 -6.59 -24.19
C PRO A 59 -19.27 -7.22 -22.99
N THR A 60 -19.71 -8.42 -22.59
CA THR A 60 -19.05 -9.17 -21.53
C THR A 60 -17.63 -9.46 -21.98
N LEU A 61 -16.66 -8.76 -21.42
CA LEU A 61 -15.25 -9.01 -21.70
C LEU A 61 -14.93 -10.46 -21.30
N THR A 62 -14.28 -11.21 -22.19
CA THR A 62 -13.78 -12.53 -21.83
C THR A 62 -12.54 -12.38 -20.94
N LEU A 63 -12.22 -13.42 -20.17
CA LEU A 63 -11.03 -13.41 -19.31
C LEU A 63 -9.74 -13.14 -20.13
N ASP A 64 -9.65 -13.69 -21.34
CA ASP A 64 -8.50 -13.46 -22.23
C ASP A 64 -8.41 -11.99 -22.65
N MET A 65 -9.55 -11.36 -23.00
CA MET A 65 -9.57 -9.93 -23.32
C MET A 65 -9.15 -9.06 -22.13
N GLU A 66 -9.46 -9.46 -20.90
CA GLU A 66 -9.04 -8.73 -19.70
C GLU A 66 -7.53 -8.82 -19.47
N PHE A 67 -6.94 -10.00 -19.69
CA PHE A 67 -5.49 -10.16 -19.59
C PHE A 67 -4.76 -9.36 -20.68
N GLU A 68 -5.28 -9.34 -21.91
CA GLU A 68 -4.73 -8.53 -23.01
C GLU A 68 -4.71 -7.03 -22.67
N VAL A 69 -5.69 -6.52 -21.91
CA VAL A 69 -5.67 -5.12 -21.44
C VAL A 69 -4.49 -4.86 -20.50
N CYS A 70 -4.09 -5.83 -19.68
CA CYS A 70 -2.95 -5.67 -18.77
C CYS A 70 -1.60 -5.73 -19.49
N SER A 71 -1.51 -6.42 -20.62
CA SER A 71 -0.24 -6.71 -21.31
C SER A 71 0.42 -5.46 -21.89
N GLY A 72 1.71 -5.30 -21.63
CA GLY A 72 2.50 -4.20 -22.20
C GLY A 72 2.27 -2.84 -21.54
N MET A 73 1.62 -2.82 -20.38
CA MET A 73 1.53 -1.61 -19.56
C MET A 73 2.93 -1.15 -19.10
N PRO A 74 3.18 0.18 -18.98
CA PRO A 74 4.50 0.69 -18.66
C PRO A 74 4.95 0.33 -17.24
N GLU A 75 6.24 0.49 -16.96
CA GLU A 75 6.78 0.50 -15.60
C GLU A 75 7.00 1.96 -15.18
N LEU A 76 6.52 2.36 -13.99
CA LEU A 76 6.86 3.65 -13.39
C LEU A 76 7.44 3.44 -12.00
N GLN A 77 8.58 4.07 -11.72
CA GLN A 77 9.17 4.12 -10.38
C GLN A 77 9.29 2.74 -9.70
N GLN A 78 9.76 1.73 -10.44
CA GLN A 78 9.94 0.34 -9.97
C GLN A 78 8.62 -0.40 -9.65
N MET A 79 7.49 0.10 -10.14
CA MET A 79 6.19 -0.57 -10.09
C MET A 79 5.77 -1.00 -11.50
N SER A 80 5.39 -2.27 -11.64
CA SER A 80 4.79 -2.79 -12.88
C SER A 80 3.27 -2.62 -12.82
N TYR A 81 2.72 -1.79 -13.71
CA TYR A 81 1.28 -1.64 -13.85
C TYR A 81 0.62 -2.91 -14.41
N GLU A 82 1.35 -3.67 -15.22
CA GLU A 82 0.89 -4.98 -15.71
C GLU A 82 0.64 -5.92 -14.53
N GLU A 83 1.58 -6.02 -13.59
CA GLU A 83 1.44 -6.87 -12.40
C GLU A 83 0.33 -6.40 -11.45
N LEU A 84 0.19 -5.08 -11.30
CA LEU A 84 -0.90 -4.49 -10.53
C LEU A 84 -2.26 -4.79 -11.18
N CYS A 85 -2.36 -4.68 -12.50
CA CYS A 85 -3.55 -5.00 -13.29
C CYS A 85 -3.92 -6.49 -13.13
N ILE A 86 -2.95 -7.39 -13.28
CA ILE A 86 -3.15 -8.84 -13.07
C ILE A 86 -3.60 -9.14 -11.63
N SER A 87 -3.05 -8.44 -10.63
CA SER A 87 -3.50 -8.57 -9.23
C SER A 87 -4.95 -8.11 -9.05
N GLY A 88 -5.35 -7.03 -9.73
CA GLY A 88 -6.73 -6.56 -9.78
C GLY A 88 -7.68 -7.57 -10.42
N LEU A 89 -7.26 -8.23 -11.52
CA LEU A 89 -8.04 -9.32 -12.12
C LEU A 89 -8.14 -10.54 -11.19
N ALA A 90 -7.05 -10.90 -10.50
CA ALA A 90 -7.07 -11.97 -9.50
C ALA A 90 -8.13 -11.70 -8.43
N ALA A 91 -8.22 -10.46 -7.96
CA ALA A 91 -9.19 -10.04 -6.96
C ALA A 91 -10.62 -10.01 -7.51
N LYS A 92 -10.82 -9.40 -8.69
CA LYS A 92 -12.12 -9.32 -9.38
C LYS A 92 -12.76 -10.70 -9.58
N HIS A 93 -11.93 -11.70 -9.88
CA HIS A 93 -12.37 -13.08 -10.13
C HIS A 93 -12.26 -14.01 -8.91
N ASN A 94 -11.81 -13.50 -7.76
CA ASN A 94 -11.48 -14.31 -6.57
C ASN A 94 -10.58 -15.52 -6.92
N ASN A 95 -9.66 -15.34 -7.85
CA ASN A 95 -8.83 -16.41 -8.40
C ASN A 95 -7.34 -16.16 -8.12
N ALA A 96 -6.90 -16.62 -6.95
CA ALA A 96 -5.51 -16.50 -6.50
C ALA A 96 -4.50 -17.23 -7.40
N SER A 97 -4.94 -18.13 -8.30
CA SER A 97 -4.02 -18.78 -9.25
C SER A 97 -3.38 -17.78 -10.21
N PHE A 98 -4.02 -16.64 -10.46
CA PHE A 98 -3.47 -15.59 -11.32
C PHE A 98 -2.23 -14.94 -10.70
N CYS A 99 -2.11 -14.91 -9.37
CA CYS A 99 -0.91 -14.42 -8.68
C CYS A 99 0.35 -15.23 -9.06
N LYS A 100 0.21 -16.47 -9.56
CA LYS A 100 1.35 -17.29 -10.01
C LYS A 100 2.06 -16.69 -11.24
N LYS A 101 1.36 -15.89 -12.05
CA LYS A 101 1.88 -15.21 -13.23
C LYS A 101 2.80 -14.03 -12.89
N LEU A 102 2.77 -13.56 -11.65
CA LEU A 102 3.51 -12.37 -11.20
C LEU A 102 4.96 -12.69 -10.81
N SER A 103 5.79 -11.66 -10.74
CA SER A 103 7.11 -11.72 -10.13
C SER A 103 7.05 -12.09 -8.65
N TYR A 104 8.21 -12.48 -8.10
CA TYR A 104 8.34 -12.79 -6.69
C TYR A 104 7.89 -11.64 -5.78
N GLU A 105 8.24 -10.40 -6.12
CA GLU A 105 7.92 -9.24 -5.29
C GLU A 105 6.44 -8.88 -5.30
N ALA A 106 5.77 -9.01 -6.45
CA ALA A 106 4.34 -8.72 -6.57
C ALA A 106 3.44 -9.84 -6.01
N LYS A 107 3.92 -11.10 -6.00
CA LYS A 107 3.16 -12.28 -5.58
C LYS A 107 2.53 -12.15 -4.19
N LYS A 108 3.32 -11.79 -3.18
CA LYS A 108 2.84 -11.70 -1.78
C LYS A 108 1.70 -10.69 -1.62
N ASN A 109 1.79 -9.55 -2.31
CA ASN A 109 0.76 -8.52 -2.31
C ASN A 109 -0.49 -8.96 -3.08
N CYS A 110 -0.34 -9.66 -4.20
CA CYS A 110 -1.48 -10.21 -4.93
C CYS A 110 -2.32 -11.15 -4.06
N TYR A 111 -1.71 -12.08 -3.33
CA TYR A 111 -2.46 -12.97 -2.43
C TYR A 111 -3.20 -12.20 -1.34
N LEU A 112 -2.61 -11.14 -0.78
CA LEU A 112 -3.28 -10.27 0.19
C LEU A 112 -4.47 -9.52 -0.43
N ILE A 113 -4.33 -8.99 -1.65
CA ILE A 113 -5.41 -8.29 -2.35
C ILE A 113 -6.57 -9.26 -2.61
N VAL A 114 -6.29 -10.47 -3.12
CA VAL A 114 -7.32 -11.49 -3.36
C VAL A 114 -7.98 -11.91 -2.05
N ALA A 115 -7.20 -12.18 -1.00
CA ALA A 115 -7.74 -12.53 0.31
C ALA A 115 -8.70 -11.44 0.81
N THR A 116 -8.29 -10.17 0.73
CA THR A 116 -9.08 -9.01 1.16
C THR A 116 -10.36 -8.85 0.33
N ALA A 117 -10.28 -8.95 -1.00
CA ALA A 117 -11.43 -8.83 -1.89
C ALA A 117 -12.43 -9.98 -1.73
N ALA A 118 -11.94 -11.19 -1.43
CA ALA A 118 -12.76 -12.37 -1.18
C ALA A 118 -13.26 -12.48 0.27
N GLU A 119 -12.79 -11.61 1.18
CA GLU A 119 -12.99 -11.70 2.62
C GLU A 119 -12.61 -13.09 3.20
N ASP A 120 -11.60 -13.75 2.60
CA ASP A 120 -11.17 -15.10 2.97
C ASP A 120 -9.65 -15.14 3.26
N PRO A 121 -9.24 -15.21 4.54
CA PRO A 121 -7.82 -15.30 4.88
C PRO A 121 -7.19 -16.60 4.39
N ASN A 122 -7.95 -17.66 4.11
CA ASN A 122 -7.38 -18.95 3.66
C ASN A 122 -6.71 -18.83 2.29
N VAL A 123 -7.04 -17.82 1.49
CA VAL A 123 -6.33 -17.47 0.26
C VAL A 123 -4.82 -17.31 0.52
N CYS A 124 -4.43 -16.71 1.66
CA CYS A 124 -3.03 -16.56 2.04
C CYS A 124 -2.27 -17.89 2.11
N GLY A 125 -2.95 -19.01 2.40
CA GLY A 125 -2.35 -20.34 2.43
C GLY A 125 -1.80 -20.81 1.08
N SER A 126 -2.22 -20.18 -0.02
CA SER A 126 -1.79 -20.46 -1.39
C SER A 126 -0.46 -19.80 -1.77
N ALA A 127 0.08 -18.90 -0.95
CA ALA A 127 1.37 -18.27 -1.20
C ALA A 127 2.51 -19.31 -1.20
N ALA A 128 3.58 -19.03 -1.95
CA ALA A 128 4.60 -20.03 -2.26
C ALA A 128 5.50 -20.38 -1.07
N SER A 129 5.92 -19.37 -0.30
CA SER A 129 6.84 -19.55 0.84
C SER A 129 6.13 -19.35 2.19
N GLY A 130 6.70 -19.91 3.26
CA GLY A 130 6.19 -19.70 4.62
C GLY A 130 6.17 -18.23 5.03
N SER A 131 7.21 -17.47 4.66
CA SER A 131 7.28 -16.02 4.91
C SER A 131 6.22 -15.24 4.16
N ASP A 132 5.91 -15.60 2.90
CA ASP A 132 4.84 -14.91 2.15
C ASP A 132 3.46 -15.19 2.75
N LYS A 133 3.23 -16.43 3.23
CA LYS A 133 2.00 -16.80 3.94
C LYS A 133 1.87 -15.97 5.22
N ASN A 134 2.92 -15.93 6.03
CA ASN A 134 2.93 -15.20 7.29
C ASN A 134 2.69 -13.70 7.08
N TYR A 135 3.36 -13.10 6.09
CA TYR A 135 3.14 -11.71 5.68
C TYR A 135 1.67 -11.47 5.30
N CYS A 136 1.11 -12.30 4.42
CA CYS A 136 -0.28 -12.18 3.97
C CYS A 136 -1.26 -12.27 5.14
N TYR A 137 -1.13 -13.29 6.01
CA TYR A 137 -1.99 -13.43 7.19
C TYR A 137 -1.86 -12.24 8.14
N SER A 138 -0.63 -11.74 8.39
CA SER A 138 -0.41 -10.60 9.27
C SER A 138 -1.04 -9.31 8.74
N GLN A 139 -0.89 -9.04 7.44
CA GLN A 139 -1.51 -7.87 6.81
C GLN A 139 -3.02 -7.99 6.76
N TYR A 140 -3.55 -9.16 6.42
CA TYR A 140 -4.99 -9.40 6.41
C TYR A 140 -5.59 -9.21 7.82
N ALA A 141 -4.97 -9.79 8.85
CA ALA A 141 -5.39 -9.62 10.25
C ALA A 141 -5.45 -8.14 10.65
N SER A 142 -4.45 -7.36 10.21
CA SER A 142 -4.40 -5.91 10.46
C SER A 142 -5.53 -5.17 9.72
N ASN A 143 -5.77 -5.47 8.44
CA ASN A 143 -6.82 -4.83 7.64
C ASN A 143 -8.22 -5.15 8.17
N ALA A 144 -8.46 -6.43 8.51
CA ALA A 144 -9.73 -6.91 9.04
C ALA A 144 -9.94 -6.62 10.53
N LYS A 145 -8.90 -6.12 11.23
CA LYS A 145 -8.90 -5.94 12.69
C LYS A 145 -9.23 -7.23 13.46
N ASP A 146 -8.85 -8.38 12.91
CA ASP A 146 -9.13 -9.70 13.47
C ASP A 146 -7.84 -10.41 13.89
N ALA A 147 -7.56 -10.37 15.19
CA ALA A 147 -6.39 -11.01 15.77
C ALA A 147 -6.44 -12.54 15.76
N SER A 148 -7.59 -13.17 15.56
CA SER A 148 -7.68 -14.64 15.46
C SER A 148 -6.88 -15.17 14.27
N ILE A 149 -6.69 -14.35 13.24
CA ILE A 149 -5.97 -14.70 12.02
C ILE A 149 -4.46 -14.82 12.27
N CYS A 150 -3.92 -14.11 13.26
CA CYS A 150 -2.52 -14.27 13.65
C CYS A 150 -2.19 -15.71 14.08
N GLU A 151 -3.18 -16.52 14.49
CA GLU A 151 -2.93 -17.93 14.82
C GLU A 151 -2.49 -18.77 13.63
N LYS A 152 -2.84 -18.37 12.40
CA LYS A 152 -2.46 -19.04 11.15
C LYS A 152 -1.00 -18.83 10.77
N ILE A 153 -0.32 -17.86 11.39
CA ILE A 153 1.10 -17.59 11.17
C ILE A 153 1.92 -18.68 11.87
N THR A 154 2.90 -19.27 11.18
CA THR A 154 3.67 -20.38 11.76
C THR A 154 4.98 -19.94 12.40
N ASP A 155 5.58 -18.85 11.91
CA ASP A 155 6.78 -18.28 12.53
C ASP A 155 6.40 -17.55 13.83
N ILE A 156 7.11 -17.85 14.92
CA ILE A 156 6.78 -17.34 16.25
C ILE A 156 7.02 -15.83 16.33
N ASN A 157 8.09 -15.31 15.73
CA ASN A 157 8.41 -13.89 15.79
C ASN A 157 7.43 -13.08 14.94
N GLU A 158 7.04 -13.58 13.76
CA GLU A 158 6.01 -12.96 12.93
C GLU A 158 4.62 -13.02 13.57
N LYS A 159 4.27 -14.14 14.23
CA LYS A 159 3.01 -14.29 14.96
C LYS A 159 2.93 -13.29 16.11
N ASP A 160 3.98 -13.22 16.92
CA ASP A 160 4.05 -12.28 18.04
C ASP A 160 4.01 -10.83 17.54
N ASN A 161 4.68 -10.50 16.43
CA ASN A 161 4.61 -9.18 15.80
C ASN A 161 3.19 -8.85 15.29
N CYS A 162 2.47 -9.83 14.74
CA CYS A 162 1.06 -9.69 14.36
C CYS A 162 0.21 -9.30 15.57
N TYR A 163 0.37 -10.02 16.69
CA TYR A 163 -0.33 -9.69 17.93
C TYR A 163 0.05 -8.34 18.51
N TYR A 164 1.34 -7.99 18.48
CA TYR A 164 1.83 -6.71 18.97
C TYR A 164 1.25 -5.51 18.21
N LYS A 165 1.16 -5.61 16.87
CA LYS A 165 0.56 -4.55 16.05
C LYS A 165 -0.91 -4.36 16.38
N LEU A 166 -1.66 -5.46 16.45
CA LEU A 166 -3.09 -5.42 16.74
C LEU A 166 -3.39 -5.04 18.20
N SER A 167 -2.58 -5.49 19.17
CA SER A 167 -2.72 -5.08 20.58
C SER A 167 -2.59 -3.57 20.70
N THR A 168 -1.60 -3.00 20.01
CA THR A 168 -1.39 -1.56 19.97
C THR A 168 -2.57 -0.91 19.29
N GLU A 169 -2.89 -1.27 18.06
CA GLU A 169 -3.93 -0.61 17.25
C GLU A 169 -5.32 -0.64 17.92
N LEU A 170 -5.72 -1.79 18.45
CA LEU A 170 -7.00 -2.02 19.12
C LEU A 170 -6.99 -1.59 20.59
N ALA A 171 -5.83 -1.25 21.14
CA ALA A 171 -5.60 -1.06 22.57
C ALA A 171 -6.05 -2.27 23.41
N ASP A 172 -5.89 -3.49 22.87
CA ASP A 172 -6.31 -4.74 23.53
C ASP A 172 -5.12 -5.42 24.23
N PRO A 173 -5.03 -5.35 25.57
CA PRO A 173 -3.98 -6.01 26.34
C PRO A 173 -4.01 -7.54 26.28
N ALA A 174 -5.17 -8.15 26.00
CA ALA A 174 -5.30 -9.62 25.96
C ALA A 174 -4.48 -10.23 24.82
N LEU A 175 -4.19 -9.45 23.78
CA LEU A 175 -3.33 -9.86 22.68
C LEU A 175 -1.86 -9.98 23.10
N CYS A 176 -1.40 -9.19 24.08
CA CYS A 176 -0.05 -9.37 24.66
C CYS A 176 0.09 -10.74 25.36
N ASP A 177 -1.00 -11.28 25.90
CA ASP A 177 -0.97 -12.59 26.56
C ASP A 177 -0.76 -13.75 25.60
N LYS A 178 -1.14 -13.58 24.33
CA LYS A 178 -0.95 -14.59 23.27
C LYS A 178 0.49 -14.73 22.81
N MET A 179 1.33 -13.71 23.06
CA MET A 179 2.71 -13.67 22.61
C MET A 179 3.60 -14.65 23.40
N LYS A 180 4.58 -15.26 22.72
CA LYS A 180 5.49 -16.25 23.32
C LYS A 180 6.87 -15.68 23.66
N THR A 181 7.34 -14.70 22.90
CA THR A 181 8.64 -14.07 23.07
C THR A 181 8.60 -13.07 24.21
N GLY A 182 9.27 -13.39 25.32
CA GLY A 182 9.23 -12.59 26.55
C GLY A 182 9.58 -11.11 26.36
N GLY A 183 10.60 -10.82 25.54
CA GLY A 183 10.98 -9.43 25.22
C GLY A 183 9.87 -8.66 24.49
N GLN A 184 9.30 -9.23 23.43
CA GLN A 184 8.20 -8.60 22.69
C GLN A 184 6.93 -8.49 23.54
N LYS A 185 6.64 -9.49 24.39
CA LYS A 185 5.52 -9.44 25.35
C LYS A 185 5.68 -8.32 26.37
N ASN A 186 6.89 -8.12 26.90
CA ASN A 186 7.18 -7.00 27.79
C ASN A 186 7.02 -5.64 27.09
N SER A 187 7.53 -5.52 25.85
CA SER A 187 7.31 -4.31 25.03
C SER A 187 5.83 -4.08 24.72
N CYS A 188 5.05 -5.13 24.48
CA CYS A 188 3.61 -5.04 24.27
C CYS A 188 2.92 -4.43 25.50
N TYR A 189 3.20 -4.97 26.68
CA TYR A 189 2.61 -4.45 27.92
C TYR A 189 3.04 -3.03 28.24
N TRP A 190 4.30 -2.68 27.98
CA TRP A 190 4.76 -1.31 28.11
C TRP A 190 3.95 -0.35 27.22
N ASN A 191 3.76 -0.68 25.94
CA ASN A 191 3.01 0.18 25.02
C ASN A 191 1.53 0.31 25.41
N ILE A 192 0.91 -0.79 25.83
CA ILE A 192 -0.46 -0.79 26.35
C ILE A 192 -0.56 0.11 27.59
N ALA A 193 0.36 -0.04 28.54
CA ALA A 193 0.38 0.75 29.77
C ALA A 193 0.49 2.25 29.44
N MET A 194 1.38 2.62 28.50
CA MET A 194 1.55 4.00 28.05
C MET A 194 0.32 4.54 27.31
N ARG A 195 -0.29 3.74 26.44
CA ARG A 195 -1.45 4.14 25.63
C ARG A 195 -2.71 4.30 26.48
N LEU A 196 -2.94 3.38 27.41
CA LEU A 196 -4.12 3.40 28.30
C LEU A 196 -3.90 4.19 29.59
N ARG A 197 -2.66 4.61 29.86
CA ARG A 197 -2.24 5.26 31.12
C ARG A 197 -2.60 4.42 32.35
N ASP A 198 -2.50 3.11 32.23
CA ASP A 198 -2.81 2.16 33.30
C ASP A 198 -1.55 1.39 33.73
N VAL A 199 -1.10 1.69 34.94
CA VAL A 199 0.07 1.08 35.59
C VAL A 199 -0.10 -0.42 35.85
N SER A 200 -1.33 -0.94 35.86
CA SER A 200 -1.59 -2.36 36.07
C SER A 200 -0.90 -3.23 34.99
N TYR A 201 -0.77 -2.71 33.77
CA TYR A 201 -0.07 -3.39 32.68
C TYR A 201 1.46 -3.34 32.83
N CYS A 202 2.03 -2.33 33.49
CA CYS A 202 3.45 -2.36 33.86
C CYS A 202 3.76 -3.54 34.79
N ASN A 203 2.83 -3.91 35.67
CA ASN A 203 3.02 -5.04 36.57
C ASN A 203 3.02 -6.40 35.86
N LYS A 204 2.56 -6.47 34.60
CA LYS A 204 2.65 -7.68 33.76
C LYS A 204 4.00 -7.83 33.05
N ILE A 205 4.86 -6.81 33.09
CA ILE A 205 6.22 -6.87 32.55
C ILE A 205 7.09 -7.70 33.50
N THR A 206 7.76 -8.73 32.94
CA THR A 206 8.56 -9.68 33.74
C THR A 206 10.00 -9.25 33.95
N GLU A 207 10.53 -8.38 33.09
CA GLU A 207 11.89 -7.84 33.21
C GLU A 207 11.86 -6.61 34.13
N GLU A 208 12.58 -6.69 35.25
CA GLU A 208 12.44 -5.73 36.35
C GLU A 208 12.87 -4.31 35.94
N GLY A 209 13.91 -4.17 35.12
CA GLY A 209 14.36 -2.86 34.61
C GLY A 209 13.28 -2.17 33.79
N GLN A 210 12.71 -2.88 32.81
CA GLN A 210 11.59 -2.39 31.98
C GLN A 210 10.34 -2.12 32.81
N LYS A 211 10.03 -2.95 33.81
CA LYS A 211 8.89 -2.74 34.71
C LYS A 211 9.04 -1.45 35.50
N GLN A 212 10.19 -1.23 36.15
CA GLN A 212 10.44 0.00 36.90
C GLN A 212 10.42 1.23 35.99
N ASN A 213 11.00 1.12 34.80
CA ASN A 213 10.92 2.18 33.79
C ASN A 213 9.46 2.49 33.41
N CYS A 214 8.64 1.47 33.15
CA CYS A 214 7.22 1.62 32.84
C CYS A 214 6.46 2.37 33.95
N LEU A 215 6.63 1.93 35.21
CA LEU A 215 5.96 2.54 36.37
C LEU A 215 6.32 4.01 36.55
N GLN A 216 7.57 4.39 36.27
CA GLN A 216 8.02 5.78 36.37
C GLN A 216 7.46 6.67 35.26
N ASN A 217 7.26 6.13 34.05
CA ASN A 217 6.80 6.90 32.88
C ASN A 217 5.28 7.12 32.82
N ILE A 218 4.52 6.41 33.67
CA ILE A 218 3.08 6.62 33.84
C ILE A 218 2.87 7.44 35.12
N GLN A 219 3.21 8.73 35.07
CA GLN A 219 2.85 9.68 36.13
C GLN A 219 1.40 10.19 35.90
N PRO A 220 0.61 10.40 36.97
CA PRO A 220 -0.58 11.22 36.87
C PRO A 220 -0.17 12.62 36.43
N SER A 221 -0.87 13.20 35.46
CA SER A 221 -0.61 14.53 34.92
C SER A 221 -0.46 15.58 36.02
N GLN A 222 0.77 15.91 36.41
CA GLN A 222 1.11 17.16 37.09
C GLN A 222 1.76 18.11 36.08
N GLN A 223 0.97 18.49 35.08
CA GLN A 223 1.15 19.74 34.37
C GLN A 223 -0.24 20.41 34.32
N PRO A 224 -0.45 21.55 35.00
CA PRO A 224 -1.61 22.37 34.74
C PRO A 224 -1.57 22.76 33.26
N SER A 225 -2.68 22.52 32.55
CA SER A 225 -2.89 23.03 31.22
C SER A 225 -2.58 24.53 31.20
N GLN A 226 -1.46 24.91 30.56
CA GLN A 226 -1.25 26.32 30.25
C GLN A 226 -2.39 26.76 29.32
N PRO A 227 -3.12 27.83 29.64
CA PRO A 227 -4.15 28.33 28.76
C PRO A 227 -3.50 28.76 27.45
N MET A 228 -4.06 28.27 26.33
CA MET A 228 -3.70 28.71 24.98
C MET A 228 -3.76 30.23 24.92
N GLN A 229 -2.59 30.88 24.90
CA GLN A 229 -2.52 32.30 24.61
C GLN A 229 -3.02 32.50 23.17
N GLN A 230 -4.09 33.27 23.06
CA GLN A 230 -4.72 33.61 21.80
C GLN A 230 -3.70 34.29 20.89
N LEU A 231 -3.63 33.82 19.65
CA LEU A 231 -2.87 34.46 18.58
C LEU A 231 -3.50 35.83 18.30
N PRO A 232 -2.75 36.95 18.33
CA PRO A 232 -3.31 38.26 18.00
C PRO A 232 -3.74 38.31 16.53
N LYS A 233 -4.90 38.94 16.30
CA LYS A 233 -5.47 39.24 14.98
C LYS A 233 -4.60 40.20 14.18
#